data_AF-A0A0A0R8T1-F1
#
_entry.id   AF-A0A0A0R8T1-F1
#
_cell.length_a   1.000
_cell.length_b   1.000
_cell.length_c   1.000
_cell.angle_alpha   90.00
_cell.angle_beta   90.00
_cell.angle_gamma   90.00
#
_symmetry.space_group_name_H-M   'P 1'
#
loop_
_entity.id
_entity.type
_entity.pdbx_description
1 polymer ?
#
loop_
_entity_poly.entity_id
_entity_poly.type
_entity_poly.pdbx_seq_one_letter_code
_entity_poly.pdbx_strand_id
1 'polypeptide(L)'
;GTERVVVSQLVRSPGVYFERTPEKNSDIDVYSARVIPSRGAWLEFEVDKKGLVAVRIDRKRKQPVTIFLRAIGLSEEEIRAEFAGYESLLETLSKDDAKIQTQEEALRDIYRKLRPGEQVASEAARALLDNYYFNPKRYDLAKVGRHKINRKLGLEAPISDSVLSVEDIVATIKYLVALHKGETTIEGTRNGGEIVDIALDVDDIDHFGNRRIRAVGELIQNQVRTGLSRMERVVRERMT
;
A
#
# COMPACT_ATOMS: atom_id res chain seq x y z
N GLY A 1 36.94 -4.32 20.30
CA GLY A 1 38.16 -4.73 19.59
C GLY A 1 38.00 -6.06 18.89
N THR A 2 36.83 -6.38 18.33
CA THR A 2 36.63 -7.59 17.51
C THR A 2 36.28 -7.13 16.11
N GLU A 3 36.96 -7.67 15.10
CA GLU A 3 36.65 -7.40 13.70
C GLU A 3 35.23 -7.88 13.37
N ARG A 4 34.51 -7.09 12.57
CA ARG A 4 33.14 -7.40 12.15
C ARG A 4 33.01 -7.12 10.66
N VAL A 5 32.30 -8.00 9.97
CA VAL A 5 31.96 -7.84 8.56
C VAL A 5 30.46 -7.66 8.44
N VAL A 6 30.03 -6.61 7.74
CA VAL A 6 28.62 -6.40 7.40
C VAL A 6 28.35 -7.07 6.06
N VAL A 7 27.37 -7.96 6.02
CA VAL A 7 27.02 -8.72 4.82
C VAL A 7 25.89 -8.00 4.08
N SER A 8 26.03 -7.85 2.77
CA SER A 8 24.96 -7.32 1.91
C SER A 8 23.74 -8.25 1.96
N GLN A 9 22.54 -7.67 1.90
CA GLN A 9 21.30 -8.42 2.06
C GLN A 9 20.53 -8.48 0.75
N LEU A 10 19.96 -9.64 0.42
CA LEU A 10 19.00 -9.75 -0.67
C LEU A 10 17.60 -9.43 -0.14
N VAL A 11 16.99 -8.36 -0.64
CA VAL A 11 15.68 -7.86 -0.19
C VAL A 11 14.70 -7.78 -1.36
N ARG A 12 13.39 -7.69 -1.08
CA ARG A 12 12.39 -7.44 -2.13
C ARG A 12 12.64 -6.08 -2.79
N SER A 13 12.58 -6.06 -4.11
CA SER A 13 12.70 -4.83 -4.90
C SER A 13 11.43 -3.97 -4.76
N PRO A 14 11.51 -2.64 -4.92
CA PRO A 14 10.34 -1.78 -4.86
C PRO A 14 9.33 -2.12 -5.96
N GLY A 15 8.03 -2.04 -5.68
CA GLY A 15 6.97 -2.35 -6.63
C GLY A 15 5.69 -2.81 -5.95
N VAL A 16 4.73 -3.27 -6.76
CA VAL A 16 3.50 -3.93 -6.32
C VAL A 16 3.58 -5.41 -6.68
N TYR A 17 3.14 -6.27 -5.76
CA TYR A 17 3.19 -7.73 -5.91
C TYR A 17 1.87 -8.36 -5.49
N PHE A 18 1.38 -9.29 -6.28
CA PHE A 18 0.17 -10.06 -6.02
C PHE A 18 0.51 -11.50 -5.67
N GLU A 19 -0.15 -12.06 -4.67
CA GLU A 19 0.13 -13.41 -4.17
C GLU A 19 -1.19 -14.12 -3.91
N ARG A 20 -1.28 -15.39 -4.33
CA ARG A 20 -2.37 -16.30 -4.01
C ARG A 20 -1.87 -17.32 -3.00
N THR A 21 -2.50 -17.38 -1.84
CA THR A 21 -2.14 -18.30 -0.76
C THR A 21 -3.33 -19.20 -0.44
N PRO A 22 -3.20 -20.53 -0.53
CA PRO A 22 -4.25 -21.44 -0.10
C PRO A 22 -4.41 -21.36 1.43
N GLU A 23 -5.64 -21.20 1.90
CA GLU A 23 -5.93 -21.18 3.34
C GLU A 23 -5.84 -22.62 3.89
N LYS A 24 -5.11 -22.82 5.00
CA LYS A 24 -4.76 -24.18 5.49
C LYS A 24 -5.96 -25.06 5.85
N ASN A 25 -7.11 -24.45 6.14
CA ASN A 25 -8.31 -25.12 6.62
C ASN A 25 -9.55 -24.83 5.75
N SER A 26 -9.36 -24.37 4.51
CA SER A 26 -10.46 -24.04 3.60
C SER A 26 -10.01 -24.23 2.16
N ASP A 27 -10.92 -24.64 1.28
CA ASP A 27 -10.66 -24.69 -0.17
C ASP A 27 -10.72 -23.28 -0.83
N ILE A 28 -10.63 -22.23 -0.02
CA ILE A 28 -10.71 -20.84 -0.48
C ILE A 28 -9.29 -20.26 -0.46
N ASP A 29 -8.89 -19.74 -1.61
CA ASP A 29 -7.63 -19.03 -1.74
C ASP A 29 -7.75 -17.58 -1.22
N VAL A 30 -6.73 -17.15 -0.48
CA VAL A 30 -6.56 -15.75 -0.07
C VAL A 30 -5.69 -15.05 -1.10
N TYR A 31 -6.19 -13.94 -1.62
CA TYR A 31 -5.44 -13.10 -2.54
C TYR A 31 -4.93 -11.87 -1.81
N SER A 32 -3.66 -11.52 -2.01
CA SER A 32 -3.07 -10.34 -1.38
C SER A 32 -2.26 -9.51 -2.37
N ALA A 33 -2.24 -8.20 -2.15
CA ALA A 33 -1.40 -7.26 -2.85
C ALA A 33 -0.48 -6.55 -1.86
N ARG A 34 0.82 -6.42 -2.17
CA ARG A 34 1.78 -5.70 -1.34
C ARG A 34 2.50 -4.63 -2.15
N VAL A 35 2.31 -3.38 -1.77
CA VAL A 35 3.07 -2.24 -2.28
C VAL A 35 4.28 -2.03 -1.38
N ILE A 36 5.46 -2.30 -1.94
CA ILE A 36 6.75 -2.24 -1.25
C ILE A 36 7.52 -1.04 -1.79
N PRO A 37 7.75 0.01 -0.99
CA PRO A 37 8.59 1.13 -1.42
C PRO A 37 10.09 0.81 -1.30
N SER A 38 10.90 1.65 -1.92
CA SER A 38 12.34 1.71 -1.63
C SER A 38 12.58 2.18 -0.19
N ARG A 39 11.78 3.16 0.25
CA ARG A 39 11.79 3.72 1.60
C ARG A 39 10.39 4.22 1.96
N GLY A 40 9.94 3.92 3.18
CA GLY A 40 8.62 4.31 3.67
C GLY A 40 7.84 3.12 4.20
N ALA A 41 6.58 3.35 4.58
CA ALA A 41 5.71 2.30 5.09
C ALA A 41 5.22 1.37 3.98
N TRP A 42 4.95 0.13 4.35
CA TRP A 42 4.29 -0.79 3.44
C TRP A 42 2.79 -0.50 3.40
N LEU A 43 2.17 -0.81 2.26
CA LEU A 43 0.73 -0.81 2.09
C LEU A 43 0.33 -2.18 1.55
N GLU A 44 -0.50 -2.88 2.30
CA GLU A 44 -0.89 -4.26 1.99
C GLU A 44 -2.41 -4.35 1.91
N PHE A 45 -2.91 -5.06 0.90
CA PHE A 45 -4.32 -5.38 0.72
C PHE A 45 -4.51 -6.89 0.68
N GLU A 46 -5.67 -7.36 1.12
CA GLU A 46 -5.99 -8.78 1.15
C GLU A 46 -7.49 -8.97 0.96
N VAL A 47 -7.90 -9.92 0.11
CA VAL A 47 -9.24 -10.48 0.13
C VAL A 47 -9.19 -11.71 1.03
N ASP A 48 -9.83 -11.63 2.19
CA ASP A 48 -9.81 -12.71 3.18
C ASP A 48 -10.72 -13.88 2.75
N LYS A 49 -10.66 -14.97 3.50
CA LYS A 49 -11.51 -16.15 3.27
C LYS A 49 -13.02 -15.92 3.37
N LYS A 50 -13.45 -14.76 3.87
CA LYS A 50 -14.87 -14.36 3.92
C LYS A 50 -15.26 -13.50 2.71
N GLY A 51 -14.35 -13.31 1.75
CA GLY A 51 -14.55 -12.45 0.60
C GLY A 51 -14.45 -10.96 0.92
N LEU A 52 -13.95 -10.58 2.10
CA LEU A 52 -13.87 -9.17 2.51
C LEU A 52 -12.49 -8.59 2.22
N VAL A 53 -12.48 -7.36 1.74
CA VAL A 53 -11.26 -6.66 1.34
C VAL A 53 -10.74 -5.84 2.52
N ALA A 54 -9.54 -6.18 2.97
CA ALA A 54 -8.88 -5.53 4.08
C ALA A 54 -7.60 -4.82 3.62
N VAL A 55 -7.25 -3.76 4.35
CA VAL A 55 -5.98 -3.02 4.23
C VAL A 55 -5.18 -3.14 5.52
N ARG A 56 -3.86 -3.16 5.38
CA ARG A 56 -2.89 -3.04 6.46
C ARG A 56 -1.88 -1.95 6.12
N ILE A 57 -1.91 -0.89 6.92
CA ILE A 57 -0.99 0.26 6.83
C ILE A 57 0.19 0.02 7.78
N ASP A 58 1.42 0.13 7.28
CA ASP A 58 2.66 -0.01 8.05
C ASP A 58 2.70 -1.25 8.97
N ARG A 59 2.26 -2.39 8.42
CA ARG A 59 2.23 -3.68 9.12
C ARG A 59 1.40 -3.69 10.42
N LYS A 60 0.43 -2.78 10.56
CA LYS A 60 -0.48 -2.71 11.72
C LYS A 60 -1.68 -3.66 11.59
N ARG A 61 -2.75 -3.42 12.34
CA ARG A 61 -3.95 -4.26 12.31
C ARG A 61 -4.71 -4.08 11.00
N LYS A 62 -5.37 -5.15 10.55
CA LYS A 62 -6.26 -5.13 9.37
C LYS A 62 -7.44 -4.19 9.62
N GLN A 63 -7.87 -3.51 8.57
CA GLN A 63 -9.04 -2.64 8.55
C GLN A 63 -9.81 -2.88 7.25
N PRO A 64 -11.13 -2.65 7.19
CA PRO A 64 -11.85 -2.59 5.93
C PRO A 64 -11.17 -1.62 4.95
N VAL A 65 -11.01 -2.03 3.68
CA VAL A 65 -10.34 -1.21 2.66
C VAL A 65 -11.12 0.09 2.37
N THR A 66 -12.43 0.03 2.49
CA THR A 66 -13.38 1.14 2.27
C THR A 66 -13.16 2.30 3.22
N ILE A 67 -12.85 2.03 4.50
CA ILE A 67 -12.44 3.07 5.46
C ILE A 67 -11.16 3.77 4.97
N PHE A 68 -10.20 3.03 4.43
CA PHE A 68 -8.99 3.64 3.88
C PHE A 68 -9.25 4.45 2.61
N LEU A 69 -10.11 3.96 1.70
CA LEU A 69 -10.54 4.70 0.52
C LEU A 69 -11.24 6.03 0.88
N ARG A 70 -12.15 6.01 1.87
CA ARG A 70 -12.76 7.23 2.42
C ARG A 70 -11.71 8.18 2.99
N ALA A 71 -10.74 7.66 3.75
CA ALA A 71 -9.71 8.48 4.37
C ALA A 71 -8.79 9.19 3.37
N ILE A 72 -8.44 8.53 2.26
CA ILE A 72 -7.65 9.16 1.18
C ILE A 72 -8.48 10.09 0.28
N GLY A 73 -9.80 10.17 0.49
CA GLY A 73 -10.65 11.22 -0.06
C GLY A 73 -11.73 10.77 -1.04
N LEU A 74 -11.91 9.45 -1.26
CA LEU A 74 -13.00 8.98 -2.11
C LEU A 74 -14.34 9.06 -1.38
N SER A 75 -15.36 9.55 -2.07
CA SER A 75 -16.74 9.48 -1.60
C SER A 75 -17.29 8.05 -1.72
N GLU A 76 -18.41 7.77 -1.04
CA GLU A 76 -19.04 6.45 -1.14
C GLU A 76 -19.55 6.17 -2.56
N GLU A 77 -20.06 7.21 -3.24
CA GLU A 77 -20.52 7.13 -4.63
C GLU A 77 -19.35 6.81 -5.57
N GLU A 78 -18.20 7.46 -5.38
CA GLU A 78 -16.98 7.20 -6.15
C GLU A 78 -16.49 5.76 -5.92
N ILE A 79 -16.47 5.29 -4.67
CA ILE A 79 -16.10 3.90 -4.35
C ILE A 79 -17.05 2.92 -5.05
N ARG A 80 -18.35 3.16 -5.03
CA ARG A 80 -19.32 2.29 -5.73
C ARG A 80 -19.12 2.30 -7.24
N ALA A 81 -18.84 3.44 -7.82
CA ALA A 81 -18.61 3.58 -9.25
C ALA A 81 -17.32 2.86 -9.70
N GLU A 82 -16.21 3.11 -9.00
CA GLU A 82 -14.89 2.56 -9.35
C GLU A 82 -14.83 1.03 -9.24
N PHE A 83 -15.55 0.48 -8.27
CA PHE A 83 -15.54 -0.95 -7.97
C PHE A 83 -16.86 -1.65 -8.32
N ALA A 84 -17.65 -1.05 -9.22
CA ALA A 84 -18.86 -1.67 -9.74
C ALA A 84 -18.54 -3.05 -10.36
N GLY A 85 -19.31 -4.07 -10.00
CA GLY A 85 -19.11 -5.44 -10.49
C GLY A 85 -18.09 -6.29 -9.71
N TYR A 86 -17.55 -5.78 -8.60
CA TYR A 86 -16.72 -6.55 -7.66
C TYR A 86 -17.43 -6.74 -6.31
N GLU A 87 -18.07 -7.90 -6.13
CA GLU A 87 -18.87 -8.22 -4.94
C GLU A 87 -18.06 -8.15 -3.64
N SER A 88 -16.80 -8.58 -3.65
CA SER A 88 -15.93 -8.57 -2.46
C SER A 88 -15.80 -7.17 -1.84
N LEU A 89 -15.66 -6.14 -2.68
CA LEU A 89 -15.54 -4.77 -2.20
C LEU A 89 -16.89 -4.15 -1.85
N LEU A 90 -17.94 -4.43 -2.61
CA LEU A 90 -19.30 -3.96 -2.32
C LEU A 90 -19.85 -4.56 -1.02
N GLU A 91 -19.59 -5.83 -0.76
CA GLU A 91 -19.89 -6.49 0.51
C GLU A 91 -19.11 -5.85 1.67
N THR A 92 -17.83 -5.55 1.45
CA THR A 92 -17.01 -4.86 2.45
C THR A 92 -17.63 -3.50 2.80
N LEU A 93 -18.04 -2.73 1.79
CA LEU A 93 -18.71 -1.43 1.97
C LEU A 93 -20.03 -1.58 2.75
N SER A 94 -20.81 -2.62 2.47
CA SER A 94 -22.08 -2.87 3.17
C SER A 94 -21.91 -3.24 4.65
N LYS A 95 -20.76 -3.83 5.01
CA LYS A 95 -20.42 -4.26 6.38
C LYS A 95 -19.61 -3.21 7.14
N ASP A 96 -19.38 -2.04 6.57
CA ASP A 96 -18.70 -0.94 7.26
C ASP A 96 -19.46 -0.53 8.51
N ASP A 97 -18.72 -0.02 9.50
CA ASP A 97 -19.33 0.57 10.70
C ASP A 97 -20.16 1.78 10.29
N ALA A 98 -21.45 1.74 10.62
CA ALA A 98 -22.41 2.81 10.33
C ALA A 98 -21.96 4.19 10.86
N LYS A 99 -21.03 4.22 11.83
CA LYS A 99 -20.46 5.45 12.41
C LYS A 99 -19.32 6.07 11.60
N ILE A 100 -18.86 5.42 10.52
CA ILE A 100 -17.72 5.88 9.73
C ILE A 100 -18.20 6.15 8.31
N GLN A 101 -18.89 7.27 8.12
CA GLN A 101 -19.45 7.66 6.82
C GLN A 101 -18.65 8.79 6.17
N THR A 102 -17.96 9.59 6.97
CA THR A 102 -17.20 10.74 6.49
C THR A 102 -15.70 10.45 6.39
N GLN A 103 -15.01 11.23 5.55
CA GLN A 103 -13.54 11.18 5.46
C GLN A 103 -12.89 11.46 6.82
N GLU A 104 -13.42 12.40 7.60
CA GLU A 104 -12.85 12.76 8.89
C GLU A 104 -12.93 11.63 9.92
N GLU A 105 -14.07 10.93 9.98
CA GLU A 105 -14.25 9.76 10.85
C GLU A 105 -13.31 8.63 10.43
N ALA A 106 -13.17 8.39 9.12
CA ALA A 106 -12.28 7.39 8.58
C ALA A 106 -10.80 7.69 8.93
N LEU A 107 -10.38 8.95 8.80
CA LEU A 107 -9.05 9.41 9.21
C LEU A 107 -8.81 9.18 10.71
N ARG A 108 -9.79 9.53 11.56
CA ARG A 108 -9.69 9.30 13.01
C ARG A 108 -9.61 7.82 13.37
N ASP A 109 -10.36 6.95 12.69
CA ASP A 109 -10.32 5.51 12.93
C ASP A 109 -8.97 4.90 12.54
N ILE A 110 -8.44 5.27 11.38
CA ILE A 110 -7.09 4.86 10.95
C ILE A 110 -6.06 5.33 11.95
N TYR A 111 -6.11 6.59 12.38
CA TYR A 111 -5.17 7.13 13.35
C TYR A 111 -5.18 6.33 14.66
N ARG A 112 -6.37 6.05 15.22
CA ARG A 112 -6.55 5.28 16.45
C ARG A 112 -5.89 3.90 16.37
N LYS A 113 -5.95 3.24 15.21
CA LYS A 113 -5.35 1.92 15.00
C LYS A 113 -3.84 1.99 14.75
N LEU A 114 -3.34 3.07 14.17
CA LEU A 114 -1.90 3.29 13.98
C LEU A 114 -1.20 3.70 15.28
N ARG A 115 -1.86 4.52 16.11
CA ARG A 115 -1.37 5.03 17.39
C ARG A 115 -2.44 4.87 18.48
N PRO A 116 -2.55 3.68 19.08
CA PRO A 116 -3.50 3.44 20.16
C PRO A 116 -3.22 4.36 21.37
N GLY A 117 -4.26 4.97 21.91
CA GLY A 117 -4.18 5.83 23.11
C GLY A 117 -4.03 7.33 22.83
N GLU A 118 -3.77 7.73 21.59
CA GLU A 118 -3.76 9.14 21.18
C GLU A 118 -5.09 9.49 20.51
N GLN A 119 -5.79 10.50 21.03
CA GLN A 119 -6.92 11.13 20.33
C GLN A 119 -6.42 12.41 19.66
N VAL A 120 -6.64 12.53 18.35
CA VAL A 120 -6.20 13.70 17.58
C VAL A 120 -7.30 14.23 16.67
N ALA A 121 -7.16 15.49 16.30
CA ALA A 121 -7.95 16.11 15.26
C ALA A 121 -7.75 15.39 13.91
N SER A 122 -8.78 15.44 13.05
CA SER A 122 -8.78 14.85 11.70
C SER A 122 -7.62 15.37 10.84
N GLU A 123 -7.22 16.63 11.01
CA GLU A 123 -6.07 17.22 10.30
C GLU A 123 -4.74 16.54 10.61
N ALA A 124 -4.49 16.22 11.88
CA ALA A 124 -3.27 15.51 12.27
C ALA A 124 -3.26 14.07 11.73
N ALA A 125 -4.44 13.44 11.64
CA ALA A 125 -4.59 12.14 11.02
C ALA A 125 -4.35 12.17 9.51
N ARG A 126 -4.85 13.20 8.81
CA ARG A 126 -4.55 13.43 7.38
C ARG A 126 -3.06 13.62 7.18
N ALA A 127 -2.43 14.52 7.95
CA ALA A 127 -1.00 14.75 7.86
C ALA A 127 -0.18 13.48 8.14
N LEU A 128 -0.64 12.61 9.05
CA LEU A 128 0.02 11.31 9.28
C LEU A 128 -0.07 10.42 8.03
N LEU A 129 -1.25 10.30 7.42
CA LEU A 129 -1.47 9.48 6.23
C LEU A 129 -0.68 10.01 5.02
N ASP A 130 -0.67 11.33 4.83
CA ASP A 130 0.14 11.99 3.81
C ASP A 130 1.63 11.69 3.98
N ASN A 131 2.11 11.74 5.22
CA ASN A 131 3.50 11.38 5.52
C ASN A 131 3.80 9.89 5.26
N TYR A 132 2.81 9.01 5.32
CA TYR A 132 3.03 7.60 5.03
C TYR A 132 3.20 7.30 3.54
N TYR A 133 2.46 7.98 2.65
CA TYR A 133 2.39 7.56 1.24
C TYR A 133 2.60 8.68 0.21
N PHE A 134 2.27 9.92 0.55
CA PHE A 134 2.21 11.04 -0.40
C PHE A 134 3.35 12.07 -0.19
N ASN A 135 4.12 11.98 0.90
CA ASN A 135 5.22 12.90 1.19
C ASN A 135 6.59 12.35 0.72
N PRO A 136 7.27 13.00 -0.25
CA PRO A 136 8.56 12.53 -0.78
C PRO A 136 9.68 12.53 0.28
N LYS A 137 9.56 13.36 1.34
CA LYS A 137 10.52 13.36 2.45
C LYS A 137 10.46 12.06 3.25
N ARG A 138 9.34 11.35 3.25
CA ARG A 138 9.10 10.17 4.10
C ARG A 138 8.88 8.88 3.31
N TYR A 139 8.38 8.99 2.08
CA TYR A 139 8.09 7.88 1.18
C TYR A 139 8.83 8.03 -0.16
N ASP A 140 9.31 6.91 -0.71
CA ASP A 140 10.05 6.85 -1.96
C ASP A 140 10.00 5.44 -2.59
N LEU A 141 9.48 5.34 -3.81
CA LEU A 141 9.44 4.12 -4.63
C LEU A 141 10.74 3.88 -5.40
N ALA A 142 11.56 4.92 -5.55
CA ALA A 142 12.60 5.05 -6.57
C ALA A 142 12.05 4.90 -8.00
N LYS A 143 12.86 5.32 -8.99
CA LYS A 143 12.52 5.20 -10.42
C LYS A 143 12.12 3.78 -10.83
N VAL A 144 12.82 2.79 -10.28
CA VAL A 144 12.55 1.36 -10.55
C VAL A 144 11.20 0.93 -9.98
N GLY A 145 10.84 1.34 -8.76
CA GLY A 145 9.54 1.01 -8.18
C GLY A 145 8.39 1.63 -8.94
N ARG A 146 8.52 2.92 -9.29
CA ARG A 146 7.55 3.63 -10.13
C ARG A 146 7.37 2.94 -11.48
N HIS A 147 8.47 2.60 -12.17
CA HIS A 147 8.42 1.84 -13.41
C HIS A 147 7.73 0.48 -13.28
N LYS A 148 8.00 -0.27 -12.20
CA LYS A 148 7.37 -1.58 -11.95
C LYS A 148 5.87 -1.45 -11.68
N ILE A 149 5.44 -0.46 -10.91
CA ILE A 149 4.01 -0.19 -10.64
C ILE A 149 3.29 0.17 -11.93
N ASN A 150 3.80 1.14 -12.68
CA ASN A 150 3.25 1.56 -13.97
C ASN A 150 3.07 0.38 -14.93
N ARG A 151 4.10 -0.46 -15.06
CA ARG A 151 4.07 -1.62 -15.96
C ARG A 151 3.05 -2.67 -15.52
N LYS A 152 2.97 -2.95 -14.21
CA LYS A 152 2.09 -4.00 -13.64
C LYS A 152 0.63 -3.59 -13.64
N LEU A 153 0.33 -2.32 -13.38
CA LEU A 153 -1.04 -1.81 -13.27
C LEU A 153 -1.54 -1.15 -14.57
N GLY A 154 -0.68 -0.93 -15.57
CA GLY A 154 -1.05 -0.20 -16.79
C GLY A 154 -1.29 1.29 -16.50
N LEU A 155 -0.36 1.93 -15.79
CA LEU A 155 -0.40 3.37 -15.48
C LEU A 155 0.77 4.09 -16.15
N GLU A 156 0.60 5.38 -16.45
CA GLU A 156 1.59 6.19 -17.17
C GLU A 156 2.11 7.39 -16.36
N ALA A 157 2.12 7.28 -15.02
CA ALA A 157 2.69 8.30 -14.15
C ALA A 157 4.19 8.54 -14.46
N PRO A 158 4.70 9.78 -14.40
CA PRO A 158 6.12 10.07 -14.64
C PRO A 158 7.07 9.23 -13.78
N ILE A 159 8.18 8.76 -14.36
CA ILE A 159 9.21 7.97 -13.62
C ILE A 159 9.87 8.80 -12.51
N SER A 160 9.81 10.13 -12.60
CA SER A 160 10.23 11.05 -11.53
C SER A 160 9.38 10.97 -10.28
N ASP A 161 8.15 10.47 -10.38
CA ASP A 161 7.19 10.49 -9.28
C ASP A 161 7.52 9.39 -8.29
N SER A 162 8.21 9.79 -7.23
CA SER A 162 8.74 8.89 -6.21
C SER A 162 7.72 8.49 -5.14
N VAL A 163 6.54 9.11 -5.11
CA VAL A 163 5.48 8.82 -4.13
C VAL A 163 4.29 8.13 -4.77
N LEU A 164 3.45 7.46 -3.99
CA LEU A 164 2.21 6.88 -4.51
C LEU A 164 1.21 7.98 -4.89
N SER A 165 0.34 7.69 -5.84
CA SER A 165 -0.88 8.47 -6.12
C SER A 165 -2.12 7.72 -5.62
N VAL A 166 -3.26 8.42 -5.55
CA VAL A 166 -4.56 7.76 -5.28
C VAL A 166 -4.90 6.76 -6.38
N GLU A 167 -4.58 7.09 -7.63
CA GLU A 167 -4.75 6.21 -8.79
C GLU A 167 -3.96 4.90 -8.64
N ASP A 168 -2.70 4.94 -8.19
CA ASP A 168 -1.91 3.73 -7.92
C ASP A 168 -2.62 2.80 -6.93
N ILE A 169 -3.20 3.38 -5.89
CA ILE A 169 -3.88 2.67 -4.80
C ILE A 169 -5.17 2.04 -5.33
N VAL A 170 -6.00 2.81 -6.03
CA VAL A 170 -7.26 2.32 -6.60
C VAL A 170 -6.99 1.22 -7.62
N ALA A 171 -6.04 1.42 -8.54
CA ALA A 171 -5.64 0.41 -9.53
C ALA A 171 -5.10 -0.87 -8.87
N THR A 172 -4.33 -0.74 -7.79
CA THR A 172 -3.84 -1.91 -7.02
C THR A 172 -5.00 -2.72 -6.42
N ILE A 173 -5.99 -2.04 -5.83
CA ILE A 173 -7.16 -2.70 -5.24
C ILE A 173 -8.02 -3.33 -6.34
N LYS A 174 -8.22 -2.62 -7.46
CA LYS A 174 -9.01 -3.09 -8.61
C LYS A 174 -8.41 -4.36 -9.22
N TYR A 175 -7.09 -4.36 -9.44
CA TYR A 175 -6.36 -5.54 -9.88
C TYR A 175 -6.55 -6.71 -8.89
N LEU A 176 -6.45 -6.46 -7.58
CA LEU A 176 -6.61 -7.50 -6.56
C LEU A 176 -8.01 -8.13 -6.58
N VAL A 177 -9.07 -7.32 -6.64
CA VAL A 177 -10.45 -7.82 -6.64
C VAL A 177 -10.83 -8.50 -7.96
N ALA A 178 -10.27 -8.05 -9.09
CA ALA A 178 -10.41 -8.70 -10.39
C ALA A 178 -9.73 -10.08 -10.40
N LEU A 179 -8.51 -10.16 -9.85
CA LEU A 179 -7.79 -11.43 -9.68
C LEU A 179 -8.57 -12.40 -8.78
N HIS A 180 -9.15 -11.93 -7.68
CA HIS A 180 -10.00 -12.75 -6.81
C HIS A 180 -11.29 -13.22 -7.51
N LYS A 181 -11.89 -12.39 -8.36
CA LYS A 181 -13.07 -12.74 -9.15
C LYS A 181 -12.77 -13.77 -10.26
N GLY A 182 -11.49 -14.01 -10.56
CA GLY A 182 -11.05 -14.93 -11.61
C GLY A 182 -11.01 -14.31 -13.00
N GLU A 183 -10.98 -12.97 -13.09
CA GLU A 183 -10.75 -12.28 -14.36
C GLU A 183 -9.31 -12.50 -14.83
N THR A 184 -9.11 -12.59 -16.15
CA THR A 184 -7.79 -12.82 -16.76
C THR A 184 -7.12 -11.55 -17.24
N THR A 185 -7.90 -10.48 -17.45
CA THR A 185 -7.43 -9.22 -17.99
C THR A 185 -8.16 -8.06 -17.32
N ILE A 186 -7.49 -6.92 -17.22
CA ILE A 186 -8.07 -5.65 -16.76
C ILE A 186 -7.63 -4.53 -17.70
N GLU A 187 -8.51 -3.58 -17.97
CA GLU A 187 -8.17 -2.40 -18.76
C GLU A 187 -7.11 -1.55 -18.03
N GLY A 188 -6.10 -1.12 -18.77
CA GLY A 188 -5.12 -0.13 -18.34
C GLY A 188 -4.66 0.73 -19.52
N THR A 189 -3.72 1.62 -19.27
CA THR A 189 -3.24 2.60 -20.24
C THR A 189 -1.76 2.39 -20.54
N ARG A 190 -1.40 2.42 -21.82
CA ARG A 190 0.00 2.40 -22.30
C ARG A 190 0.18 3.31 -23.52
N ASN A 191 1.43 3.56 -23.89
CA ASN A 191 1.84 4.28 -25.10
C ASN A 191 1.23 5.69 -25.26
N GLY A 192 1.02 6.41 -24.15
CA GLY A 192 0.48 7.77 -24.19
C GLY A 192 -1.04 7.84 -24.33
N GLY A 193 -1.76 6.95 -23.65
CA GLY A 193 -3.22 6.98 -23.57
C GLY A 193 -3.96 5.83 -24.26
N GLU A 194 -3.26 4.87 -24.88
CA GLU A 194 -3.92 3.72 -25.51
C GLU A 194 -4.46 2.76 -24.44
N ILE A 195 -5.75 2.44 -24.54
CA ILE A 195 -6.39 1.44 -23.70
C ILE A 195 -5.89 0.06 -24.14
N VAL A 196 -5.34 -0.68 -23.18
CA VAL A 196 -4.78 -2.01 -23.38
C VAL A 196 -5.21 -2.96 -22.28
N ASP A 197 -5.42 -4.21 -22.65
CA ASP A 197 -5.70 -5.27 -21.69
C ASP A 197 -4.41 -5.71 -20.98
N ILE A 198 -4.39 -5.53 -19.67
CA ILE A 198 -3.32 -5.97 -18.78
C ILE A 198 -3.68 -7.37 -18.28
N ALA A 199 -2.83 -8.36 -18.56
CA ALA A 199 -3.01 -9.71 -18.03
C ALA A 199 -2.90 -9.73 -16.50
N LEU A 200 -3.90 -10.33 -15.86
CA LEU A 200 -3.97 -10.54 -14.42
C LEU A 200 -3.26 -11.85 -14.07
N ASP A 201 -2.17 -11.73 -13.32
CA ASP A 201 -1.44 -12.87 -12.76
C ASP A 201 -0.82 -12.54 -11.38
N VAL A 202 -0.55 -13.60 -10.62
CA VAL A 202 0.24 -13.57 -9.38
C VAL A 202 1.73 -13.40 -9.68
N ASP A 203 2.47 -12.87 -8.72
CA ASP A 203 3.89 -12.64 -8.83
C ASP A 203 4.68 -13.65 -7.99
N ASP A 204 5.72 -14.25 -8.58
CA ASP A 204 6.74 -14.96 -7.82
C ASP A 204 7.63 -13.93 -7.10
N ILE A 205 7.38 -13.74 -5.81
CA ILE A 205 8.11 -12.78 -4.96
C ILE A 205 9.53 -13.25 -4.60
N ASP A 206 9.86 -14.51 -4.86
CA ASP A 206 11.18 -15.09 -4.60
C ASP A 206 12.07 -15.09 -5.84
N HIS A 207 11.48 -14.91 -7.04
CA HIS A 207 12.22 -14.69 -8.28
C HIS A 207 13.24 -13.55 -8.17
N PHE A 208 14.46 -13.73 -8.67
CA PHE A 208 15.53 -12.75 -8.53
C PHE A 208 15.23 -11.40 -9.19
N GLY A 209 14.41 -11.35 -10.25
CA GLY A 209 13.93 -10.09 -10.83
C GLY A 209 13.04 -9.25 -9.90
N ASN A 210 12.51 -9.87 -8.84
CA ASN A 210 11.75 -9.23 -7.78
C ASN A 210 12.59 -9.02 -6.51
N ARG A 211 13.88 -9.37 -6.55
CA ARG A 211 14.85 -9.17 -5.47
C ARG A 211 15.90 -8.13 -5.88
N ARG A 212 16.48 -7.44 -4.90
CA ARG A 212 17.61 -6.52 -5.09
C ARG A 212 18.62 -6.69 -3.98
N ILE A 213 19.88 -6.41 -4.30
CA ILE A 213 20.95 -6.37 -3.31
C ILE A 213 20.88 -5.02 -2.58
N ARG A 214 20.78 -5.09 -1.26
CA ARG A 214 20.97 -3.97 -0.35
C ARG A 214 22.41 -3.99 0.14
N ALA A 215 23.21 -3.06 -0.39
CA ALA A 215 24.60 -2.93 -0.03
C ALA A 215 24.78 -2.41 1.41
N VAL A 216 25.98 -2.60 1.96
CA VAL A 216 26.36 -2.19 3.32
C VAL A 216 26.06 -0.70 3.57
N GLY A 217 26.35 0.18 2.60
CA GLY A 217 26.06 1.61 2.72
C GLY A 217 24.57 1.92 2.90
N GLU A 218 23.69 1.22 2.18
CA GLU A 218 22.23 1.38 2.34
C GLU A 218 21.74 0.86 3.70
N LEU A 219 22.32 -0.25 4.19
CA LEU A 219 22.01 -0.79 5.53
C LEU A 219 22.34 0.23 6.62
N ILE A 220 23.54 0.82 6.56
CA ILE A 220 23.99 1.84 7.52
C ILE A 220 23.11 3.10 7.39
N GLN A 221 22.86 3.58 6.17
CA GLN A 221 22.04 4.76 5.93
C GLN A 221 20.62 4.60 6.53
N ASN A 222 20.00 3.42 6.39
CA ASN A 222 18.68 3.15 6.95
C ASN A 222 18.68 3.15 8.48
N GLN A 223 19.73 2.61 9.12
CA GLN A 223 19.88 2.67 10.57
C GLN A 223 20.08 4.10 11.08
N VAL A 224 20.98 4.86 10.45
CA VAL A 224 21.22 6.27 10.80
C VAL A 224 19.94 7.09 10.63
N ARG A 225 19.20 6.89 9.53
CA ARG A 225 17.92 7.58 9.29
C ARG A 225 16.89 7.29 10.37
N THR A 226 16.78 6.03 10.80
CA THR A 226 15.87 5.64 11.90
C THR A 226 16.25 6.36 13.20
N GLY A 227 17.55 6.46 13.50
CA GLY A 227 18.07 7.23 14.62
C GLY A 227 17.74 8.73 14.53
N LEU A 228 17.99 9.33 13.36
CA LEU A 228 17.68 10.75 13.10
C LEU A 228 16.19 11.05 13.19
N SER A 229 15.32 10.14 12.74
CA SER A 229 13.86 10.31 12.87
C SER A 229 13.40 10.33 14.33
N ARG A 230 14.05 9.57 15.22
CA ARG A 230 13.78 9.62 16.66
C ARG A 230 14.29 10.92 17.28
N MET A 231 15.48 11.36 16.87
CA MET A 231 16.06 12.64 17.30
C MET A 231 15.20 13.83 16.86
N GLU A 232 14.72 13.82 15.61
CA GLU A 232 13.80 14.84 15.07
C GLU A 232 12.54 14.97 15.94
N ARG A 233 11.98 13.83 16.39
CA ARG A 233 10.81 13.83 17.27
C ARG A 233 11.10 14.53 18.60
N VAL A 234 12.22 14.19 19.25
CA VAL A 234 12.63 14.79 20.54
C VAL A 234 12.89 16.29 20.40
N VAL A 235 13.50 16.73 19.29
CA VAL A 235 13.72 18.15 19.02
C VAL A 235 12.39 18.89 18.92
N ARG A 236 11.43 18.36 18.16
CA ARG A 236 10.10 18.97 18.03
C ARG A 236 9.37 19.06 19.39
N GLU A 237 9.42 18.00 20.18
CA GLU A 237 8.82 17.95 21.53
C GLU A 237 9.44 18.98 22.51
N ARG A 238 10.71 19.37 22.30
CA ARG A 238 11.41 20.37 23.15
C ARG A 238 11.29 21.81 22.67
N MET A 239 10.85 22.03 21.44
CA MET A 239 10.65 23.37 20.88
C MET A 239 9.26 23.93 21.18
N THR A 240 8.34 23.09 21.67
CA THR A 240 7.05 23.46 22.26
C THR A 240 7.17 23.62 23.76
#